data_AF-A0A3S5WY97-F1
#
_entry.id   AF-A0A3S5WY97-F1
#
_cell.length_a   1.000
_cell.length_b   1.000
_cell.length_c   1.000
_cell.angle_alpha   90.00
_cell.angle_beta   90.00
_cell.angle_gamma   90.00
#
_symmetry.space_group_name_H-M   'P 1'
#
loop_
_entity.id
_entity.type
_entity.pdbx_description
1 polymer ?
#
loop_
_entity_poly.entity_id
_entity_poly.type
_entity_poly.pdbx_seq_one_letter_code
_entity_poly.pdbx_strand_id
1 'polypeptide(L)'
;MMTLLLTTLALAPLQCELSVSAESGVNEPLPLVMTLTNRGETPLEVLTWFTPFEGWFADAIDLTRDGQPLDYRGPLAKRGTPGDGDFLHLGTGEQSQADADLAQAYDLSQPGRYRLSYRAQPLTLTKGVAPSCPAIDFTRVAP
;
A
#
# COMPACT_ATOMS: atom_id res chain seq x y z
N MET A 1 -16.86 -26.02 32.32
CA MET A 1 -15.69 -25.13 32.16
C MET A 1 -15.62 -24.79 30.68
N MET A 2 -15.81 -23.53 30.32
CA MET A 2 -15.85 -23.09 28.91
C MET A 2 -14.41 -22.83 28.46
N THR A 3 -13.83 -23.76 27.70
CA THR A 3 -12.49 -23.60 27.14
C THR A 3 -12.57 -22.58 26.01
N LEU A 4 -12.14 -21.35 26.28
CA LEU A 4 -11.96 -20.32 25.28
C LEU A 4 -10.72 -20.70 24.46
N LEU A 5 -10.89 -21.16 23.22
CA LEU A 5 -9.78 -21.27 22.28
C LEU A 5 -9.33 -19.86 21.93
N LEU A 6 -8.24 -19.39 22.56
CA LEU A 6 -7.46 -18.29 22.02
C LEU A 6 -6.70 -18.85 20.81
N THR A 7 -7.30 -18.75 19.63
CA THR A 7 -6.54 -18.82 18.38
C THR A 7 -5.58 -17.64 18.36
N THR A 8 -4.32 -17.89 18.71
CA THR A 8 -3.23 -16.97 18.38
C THR A 8 -3.09 -17.00 16.85
N LEU A 9 -3.77 -16.09 16.16
CA LEU A 9 -3.30 -15.70 14.83
C LEU A 9 -1.90 -15.13 15.04
N ALA A 10 -0.88 -15.85 14.59
CA ALA A 10 0.41 -15.22 14.37
C ALA A 10 0.16 -14.09 13.36
N LEU A 11 0.13 -12.84 13.81
CA LEU A 11 0.18 -11.71 12.90
C LEU A 11 1.47 -11.85 12.09
N ALA A 12 1.37 -11.65 10.77
CA ALA A 12 2.56 -11.54 9.94
C ALA A 12 3.53 -10.51 10.58
N PRO A 13 4.84 -10.78 10.62
CA PRO A 13 5.79 -9.94 11.33
C PRO A 13 5.86 -8.53 10.74
N LEU A 14 5.60 -8.38 9.44
CA LEU A 14 5.44 -7.10 8.80
C LEU A 14 4.00 -6.60 8.97
N GLN A 15 3.83 -5.51 9.70
CA GLN A 15 2.60 -4.75 9.70
C GLN A 15 2.65 -3.68 8.61
N CYS A 16 1.55 -3.52 7.87
CA CYS A 16 1.36 -2.43 6.94
C CYS A 16 0.12 -1.61 7.30
N GLU A 17 0.25 -0.29 7.28
CA GLU A 17 -0.84 0.66 7.42
C GLU A 17 -0.82 1.63 6.23
N LEU A 18 -2.01 1.94 5.70
CA LEU A 18 -2.20 2.97 4.68
C LEU A 18 -2.98 4.13 5.28
N SER A 19 -2.65 5.35 4.87
CA SER A 19 -3.44 6.52 5.22
C SER A 19 -3.45 7.54 4.08
N VAL A 20 -4.58 8.24 4.00
CA VAL A 20 -4.85 9.42 3.17
C VAL A 20 -5.72 10.36 3.99
N SER A 21 -5.87 11.62 3.56
CA SER A 21 -6.91 12.48 4.10
C SER A 21 -8.29 11.85 3.90
N ALA A 22 -8.99 11.56 4.99
CA ALA A 22 -10.30 10.89 4.96
C ALA A 22 -11.35 11.68 4.16
N GLU A 23 -11.23 13.01 4.18
CA GLU A 23 -11.99 13.94 3.33
C GLU A 23 -11.03 15.01 2.80
N SER A 24 -11.11 15.34 1.51
CA SER A 24 -10.29 16.36 0.86
C SER A 24 -10.96 16.92 -0.41
N GLY A 25 -10.67 18.17 -0.76
CA GLY A 25 -11.21 18.80 -1.98
C GLY A 25 -10.62 18.16 -3.25
N VAL A 26 -11.37 18.09 -4.35
CA VAL A 26 -10.87 17.54 -5.65
C VAL A 26 -9.64 18.28 -6.23
N ASN A 27 -9.35 19.50 -5.76
CA ASN A 27 -8.19 20.29 -6.17
C ASN A 27 -6.98 20.16 -5.23
N GLU A 28 -7.12 19.41 -4.13
CA GLU A 28 -6.04 19.21 -3.16
C GLU A 28 -5.17 18.00 -3.54
N PRO A 29 -3.86 18.02 -3.26
CA PRO A 29 -3.01 16.84 -3.33
C PRO A 29 -3.55 15.72 -2.44
N LEU A 30 -3.34 14.47 -2.84
CA LEU A 30 -3.77 13.32 -2.04
C LEU A 30 -2.63 12.28 -1.92
N PRO A 31 -1.64 12.54 -1.04
CA PRO A 31 -0.60 11.57 -0.76
C PRO A 31 -1.19 10.31 -0.12
N LEU A 32 -0.92 9.15 -0.74
CA LEU A 32 -1.05 7.85 -0.08
C LEU A 32 0.21 7.61 0.74
N VAL A 33 0.06 7.63 2.06
CA VAL A 33 1.13 7.31 2.99
C VAL A 33 1.06 5.82 3.31
N MET A 34 2.18 5.12 3.14
CA MET A 34 2.36 3.75 3.58
C MET A 34 3.35 3.72 4.75
N THR A 35 2.94 3.11 5.85
CA THR A 35 3.77 2.86 7.02
C THR A 35 3.99 1.37 7.17
N LEU A 36 5.26 0.97 7.21
CA LEU A 36 5.70 -0.41 7.37
C LEU A 36 6.43 -0.56 8.70
N THR A 37 5.98 -1.50 9.51
CA THR A 37 6.57 -1.76 10.83
C THR A 37 6.92 -3.23 10.97
N ASN A 38 8.18 -3.52 11.29
CA ASN A 38 8.60 -4.88 11.63
C ASN A 38 8.27 -5.16 13.11
N ARG A 39 7.18 -5.88 13.36
CA ARG A 39 6.77 -6.38 14.69
C ARG A 39 7.30 -7.78 15.00
N GLY A 40 8.11 -8.36 14.12
CA GLY A 40 8.78 -9.63 14.34
C GLY A 40 10.02 -9.49 15.22
N GLU A 41 10.70 -10.61 15.46
CA GLU A 41 11.91 -10.67 16.30
C GLU A 41 13.22 -10.62 15.49
N THR A 42 13.15 -10.73 14.17
CA THR A 42 14.30 -10.70 13.25
C THR A 42 14.17 -9.57 12.22
N PRO A 43 15.29 -9.07 11.67
CA PRO A 43 15.23 -8.14 10.55
C PRO A 43 14.48 -8.70 9.34
N LEU A 44 13.86 -7.82 8.56
CA LEU A 44 13.13 -8.13 7.34
C LEU A 44 13.72 -7.39 6.15
N GLU A 45 13.73 -8.05 4.99
CA GLU A 45 13.86 -7.41 3.69
C GLU A 45 12.46 -7.28 3.09
N VAL A 46 12.03 -6.05 2.81
CA VAL A 46 10.69 -5.76 2.30
C VAL A 46 10.79 -5.20 0.89
N LEU A 47 10.16 -5.87 -0.08
CA LEU A 47 10.14 -5.41 -1.47
C LEU A 47 9.44 -4.06 -1.57
N THR A 48 10.10 -3.05 -2.14
CA THR A 48 9.53 -1.70 -2.30
C THR A 48 8.70 -1.55 -3.57
N TRP A 49 8.79 -2.48 -4.51
CA TRP A 49 7.96 -2.47 -5.71
C TRP A 49 6.48 -2.50 -5.38
N PHE A 50 5.68 -1.87 -6.23
CA PHE A 50 4.23 -1.71 -6.08
C PHE A 50 3.85 -0.95 -4.81
N THR A 51 4.71 -0.08 -4.28
CA THR A 51 4.44 0.70 -3.06
C THR A 51 4.85 2.16 -3.24
N PRO A 52 4.39 3.08 -2.37
CA PRO A 52 4.85 4.47 -2.38
C PRO A 52 6.37 4.63 -2.23
N PHE A 53 7.10 3.65 -1.69
CA PHE A 53 8.57 3.70 -1.57
C PHE A 53 9.29 3.78 -2.93
N GLU A 54 8.65 3.33 -4.02
CA GLU A 54 9.16 3.52 -5.38
C GLU A 54 8.43 4.61 -6.17
N GLY A 55 7.38 5.23 -5.60
CA GLY A 55 6.43 6.05 -6.34
C GLY A 55 5.50 5.21 -7.24
N TRP A 56 5.07 5.77 -8.36
CA TRP A 56 4.10 5.13 -9.25
C TRP A 56 4.75 4.59 -10.51
N PHE A 57 5.24 3.35 -10.45
CA PHE A 57 5.76 2.63 -11.63
C PHE A 57 5.03 1.32 -11.92
N ALA A 58 3.80 1.18 -11.41
CA ALA A 58 2.96 0.01 -11.59
C ALA A 58 1.47 0.30 -11.35
N ASP A 59 0.60 -0.38 -12.09
CA ASP A 59 -0.83 -0.53 -11.77
C ASP A 59 -0.99 -1.55 -10.63
N ALA A 60 -0.63 -1.12 -9.42
CA ALA A 60 -0.62 -1.93 -8.21
C ALA A 60 -1.93 -1.85 -7.41
N ILE A 61 -2.76 -0.86 -7.71
CA ILE A 61 -3.89 -0.45 -6.88
C ILE A 61 -5.19 -0.67 -7.65
N ASP A 62 -6.13 -1.37 -7.02
CA ASP A 62 -7.54 -1.31 -7.37
C ASP A 62 -8.14 -0.09 -6.70
N LEU A 63 -8.48 0.93 -7.49
CA LEU A 63 -9.14 2.14 -7.05
C LEU A 63 -10.55 2.19 -7.63
N THR A 64 -11.54 2.46 -6.77
CA THR A 64 -12.93 2.69 -7.21
C THR A 64 -13.44 4.03 -6.71
N ARG A 65 -14.34 4.65 -7.47
CA ARG A 65 -15.16 5.80 -7.06
C ARG A 65 -16.62 5.41 -7.18
N ASP A 66 -17.34 5.46 -6.07
CA ASP A 66 -18.76 5.08 -5.99
C ASP A 66 -19.03 3.69 -6.60
N GLY A 67 -18.08 2.77 -6.38
CA GLY A 67 -18.12 1.40 -6.89
C GLY A 67 -17.70 1.22 -8.35
N GLN A 68 -17.40 2.29 -9.09
CA GLN A 68 -16.87 2.23 -10.46
C GLN A 68 -15.34 2.22 -10.43
N PRO A 69 -14.66 1.30 -11.14
CA PRO A 69 -13.20 1.27 -11.20
C PRO A 69 -12.63 2.50 -11.90
N LEU A 70 -11.45 2.93 -11.46
CA LEU A 70 -10.65 3.96 -12.10
C LEU A 70 -9.43 3.33 -12.78
N ASP A 71 -9.13 3.79 -13.99
CA ASP A 71 -7.95 3.35 -14.72
C ASP A 71 -6.67 3.98 -14.16
N TYR A 72 -5.62 3.17 -14.06
CA TYR A 72 -4.27 3.64 -13.82
C TYR A 72 -3.74 4.41 -15.05
N ARG A 73 -3.16 5.59 -14.82
CA ARG A 73 -2.61 6.50 -15.85
C ARG A 73 -1.11 6.78 -15.69
N GLY A 74 -0.47 6.15 -14.71
CA GLY A 74 0.97 6.32 -14.46
C GLY A 74 1.85 5.47 -15.37
N PRO A 75 3.18 5.58 -15.26
CA PRO A 75 4.13 4.77 -16.01
C PRO A 75 4.18 3.32 -15.51
N LEU A 76 4.54 2.39 -16.41
CA LEU A 76 4.73 0.98 -16.07
C LEU A 76 6.20 0.59 -16.26
N ALA A 77 6.86 0.15 -15.19
CA ALA A 77 8.21 -0.38 -15.28
C ALA A 77 8.23 -1.83 -15.76
N LYS A 78 9.11 -2.15 -16.70
CA LYS A 78 9.47 -3.53 -17.05
C LYS A 78 10.52 -4.04 -16.07
N ARG A 79 10.30 -5.22 -15.48
CA ARG A 79 11.12 -5.73 -14.38
C ARG A 79 11.67 -7.13 -14.65
N GLY A 80 12.87 -7.38 -14.13
CA GLY A 80 13.43 -8.71 -13.99
C GLY A 80 13.17 -9.26 -12.59
N THR A 81 14.06 -10.13 -12.11
CA THR A 81 14.07 -10.54 -10.70
C THR A 81 14.52 -9.36 -9.82
N PRO A 82 13.85 -9.09 -8.68
CA PRO A 82 14.31 -8.08 -7.72
C PRO A 82 15.77 -8.32 -7.29
N GLY A 83 16.59 -7.28 -7.34
CA GLY A 83 17.95 -7.26 -6.79
C GLY A 83 17.98 -6.68 -5.38
N ASP A 84 19.15 -6.61 -4.75
CA ASP A 84 19.27 -6.14 -3.36
C ASP A 84 18.78 -4.70 -3.16
N GLY A 85 18.96 -3.83 -4.16
CA GLY A 85 18.50 -2.44 -4.12
C GLY A 85 16.98 -2.25 -4.18
N ASP A 86 16.21 -3.31 -4.44
CA ASP A 86 14.75 -3.28 -4.50
C ASP A 86 14.09 -3.58 -3.14
N PHE A 87 14.89 -3.80 -2.10
CA PHE A 87 14.40 -4.14 -0.76
C PHE A 87 14.75 -3.05 0.25
N LEU A 88 13.76 -2.68 1.04
CA LEU A 88 13.90 -1.93 2.27
C LEU A 88 14.29 -2.90 3.39
N HIS A 89 15.38 -2.62 4.10
CA HIS A 89 15.77 -3.37 5.29
C HIS A 89 15.08 -2.75 6.51
N LEU A 90 14.35 -3.56 7.28
CA LEU A 90 13.73 -3.17 8.54
C LEU A 90 14.26 -4.05 9.67
N GLY A 91 14.99 -3.46 10.61
CA GLY A 91 15.37 -4.08 11.86
C GLY A 91 14.15 -4.44 12.74
N THR A 92 14.39 -5.22 13.79
CA THR A 92 13.36 -5.58 14.78
C THR A 92 12.79 -4.33 15.45
N GLY A 93 11.46 -4.15 15.39
CA GLY A 93 10.77 -2.97 15.92
C GLY A 93 10.92 -1.71 15.06
N GLU A 94 11.65 -1.77 13.95
CA GLU A 94 11.85 -0.62 13.07
C GLU A 94 10.58 -0.32 12.27
N GLN A 95 10.36 0.97 12.05
CA GLN A 95 9.31 1.50 11.22
C GLN A 95 9.91 2.38 10.12
N SER A 96 9.35 2.28 8.92
CA SER A 96 9.64 3.18 7.82
C SER A 96 8.36 3.64 7.15
N GLN A 97 8.41 4.82 6.55
CA GLN A 97 7.27 5.47 5.93
C GLN A 97 7.68 6.10 4.61
N ALA A 98 6.81 5.99 3.61
CA ALA A 98 6.91 6.72 2.36
C ALA A 98 5.53 7.17 1.89
N ASP A 99 5.51 8.17 1.02
CA ASP A 99 4.29 8.69 0.41
C ASP A 99 4.47 8.92 -1.09
N ALA A 100 3.35 8.83 -1.81
CA ALA A 100 3.26 9.16 -3.21
C ALA A 100 1.86 9.75 -3.49
N ASP A 101 1.79 10.84 -4.26
CA ASP A 101 0.54 11.53 -4.56
C ASP A 101 -0.31 10.73 -5.56
N LEU A 102 -1.47 10.22 -5.13
CA LEU A 102 -2.35 9.42 -5.97
C LEU A 102 -2.80 10.16 -7.24
N ALA A 103 -2.87 11.48 -7.20
CA ALA A 103 -3.25 12.30 -8.35
C ALA A 103 -2.23 12.25 -9.51
N GLN A 104 -1.01 11.76 -9.26
CA GLN A 104 -0.01 11.51 -10.31
C GLN A 104 -0.33 10.27 -11.16
N ALA A 105 -1.14 9.34 -10.64
CA ALA A 105 -1.42 8.05 -11.27
C ALA A 105 -2.91 7.82 -11.57
N TYR A 106 -3.82 8.57 -10.94
CA TYR A 106 -5.26 8.42 -11.09
C TYR A 106 -5.98 9.75 -11.28
N ASP A 107 -7.12 9.72 -11.97
CA ASP A 107 -8.00 10.88 -12.12
C ASP A 107 -8.94 11.02 -10.93
N LEU A 108 -8.55 11.89 -9.99
CA LEU A 108 -9.30 12.16 -8.77
C LEU A 108 -10.08 13.48 -8.83
N SER A 109 -10.32 13.99 -10.05
CA SER A 109 -10.95 15.30 -10.28
C SER A 109 -12.45 15.35 -9.97
N GLN A 110 -13.07 14.20 -9.69
CA GLN A 110 -14.50 14.13 -9.40
C GLN A 110 -14.75 13.85 -7.92
N PRO A 111 -15.76 14.50 -7.31
CA PRO A 111 -16.17 14.16 -5.96
C PRO A 111 -16.76 12.75 -5.91
N GLY A 112 -16.78 12.15 -4.73
CA GLY A 112 -17.34 10.82 -4.51
C GLY A 112 -16.66 10.07 -3.38
N ARG A 113 -17.19 8.89 -3.05
CA ARG A 113 -16.54 7.97 -2.11
C ARG A 113 -15.59 7.07 -2.88
N TYR A 114 -14.35 7.02 -2.41
CA TYR A 114 -13.32 6.19 -2.99
C TYR A 114 -12.98 5.03 -2.08
N ARG A 115 -12.63 3.89 -2.69
CA ARG A 115 -12.07 2.72 -2.00
C ARG A 115 -10.81 2.28 -2.72
N LEU A 116 -9.74 2.10 -1.95
CA LEU A 116 -8.42 1.73 -2.41
C LEU A 116 -8.02 0.38 -1.79
N SER A 117 -7.59 -0.56 -2.62
CA SER A 117 -6.96 -1.81 -2.20
C SER A 117 -5.78 -2.15 -3.11
N TYR A 118 -4.80 -2.88 -2.58
CA TYR A 118 -3.72 -3.40 -3.40
C TYR A 118 -4.14 -4.68 -4.12
N ARG A 119 -3.77 -4.76 -5.40
CA ARG A 119 -3.90 -5.98 -6.21
C ARG A 119 -2.96 -7.05 -5.67
N ALA A 120 -3.31 -8.32 -5.87
CA ALA A 120 -2.36 -9.42 -5.70
C ALA A 120 -1.19 -9.22 -6.68
N GLN A 121 0.03 -9.18 -6.16
CA GLN A 121 1.22 -8.96 -6.97
C GLN A 121 1.55 -10.23 -7.78
N PRO A 122 1.88 -10.12 -9.08
CA PRO A 122 2.16 -11.27 -9.94
C PRO A 122 3.61 -11.77 -9.76
N LEU A 123 4.11 -11.84 -8.52
CA LEU A 123 5.48 -12.21 -8.22
C LEU A 123 5.52 -13.30 -7.15
N THR A 124 6.42 -14.25 -7.36
CA THR A 124 6.85 -15.18 -6.32
C THR A 124 8.22 -14.75 -5.84
N LEU A 125 8.30 -14.30 -4.60
CA LEU A 125 9.56 -13.88 -4.01
C LEU A 125 10.35 -15.09 -3.52
N THR A 126 11.62 -15.15 -3.93
CA THR A 126 12.59 -16.12 -3.41
C THR A 126 13.33 -15.59 -2.18
N LYS A 127 13.25 -14.28 -1.91
CA LYS A 127 13.76 -13.61 -0.71
C LYS A 127 12.82 -12.48 -0.27
N GLY A 128 12.89 -12.12 1.00
CA GLY A 128 12.13 -11.02 1.56
C GLY A 128 10.61 -11.24 1.56
N VAL A 129 9.88 -10.18 1.84
CA VAL A 129 8.41 -10.16 1.90
C VAL A 129 7.85 -8.98 1.13
N ALA A 130 6.62 -9.11 0.61
CA ALA A 130 5.86 -8.00 0.07
C ALA A 130 4.89 -7.45 1.14
N PRO A 131 4.68 -6.13 1.22
CA PRO A 131 3.64 -5.58 2.08
C PRO A 131 2.25 -6.07 1.70
N SER A 132 1.44 -6.41 2.71
CA SER A 132 0.01 -6.70 2.55
C SER A 132 -0.76 -5.74 3.44
N CYS A 133 -1.36 -4.73 2.83
CA CYS A 133 -2.00 -3.64 3.54
C CYS A 133 -3.54 -3.75 3.43
N PRO A 134 -4.29 -3.51 4.52
CA PRO A 134 -5.75 -3.46 4.44
C PRO A 134 -6.24 -2.38 3.46
N ALA A 135 -7.41 -2.61 2.88
CA ALA A 135 -8.08 -1.60 2.06
C ALA A 135 -8.49 -0.38 2.91
N ILE A 136 -8.52 0.80 2.28
CA ILE A 136 -8.95 2.06 2.91
C ILE A 136 -10.04 2.73 2.07
N ASP A 137 -10.88 3.51 2.75
CA ASP A 137 -11.93 4.32 2.14
C ASP A 137 -11.68 5.81 2.45
N PHE A 138 -11.99 6.69 1.49
CA PHE A 138 -11.86 8.14 1.65
C PHE A 138 -12.87 8.88 0.77
N THR A 139 -13.05 10.18 0.98
CA THR A 139 -14.02 11.00 0.23
C THR A 139 -13.31 12.16 -0.45
N ARG A 140 -13.63 12.41 -1.72
CA ARG A 140 -13.31 13.68 -2.39
C ARG A 140 -14.55 14.55 -2.44
N VAL A 141 -14.43 15.82 -2.06
CA VAL A 141 -15.52 16.80 -2.09
C VAL A 141 -15.32 17.83 -3.19
N ALA A 142 -16.42 18.41 -3.66
CA ALA A 142 -16.36 19.51 -4.62
C ALA A 142 -15.60 20.70 -4.01
N PRO A 143 -15.01 21.58 -4.85
CA PRO A 143 -14.28 22.76 -4.39
C PRO A 143 -15.15 23.73 -3.56
#